data_AF-A0A5S9MTC2-F1
#
_entry.id   AF-A0A5S9MTC2-F1
#
_cell.length_a   1.000
_cell.length_b   1.000
_cell.length_c   1.000
_cell.angle_alpha   90.00
_cell.angle_beta   90.00
_cell.angle_gamma   90.00
#
_symmetry.space_group_name_H-M   'P 1'
#
loop_
_entity.id
_entity.type
_entity.pdbx_description
1 polymer ?
#
loop_
_entity_poly.entity_id
_entity_poly.type
_entity_poly.pdbx_seq_one_letter_code
_entity_poly.pdbx_strand_id
1 'polypeptide(L)' 'MSLVKKTAEYKIVKRKDDRYAVTTLAGNPINGEEKAKILAAEELIKLTAPRPAEEEAPAEDEAAAE' A
#
# COMPACT_ATOMS: atom_id res chain seq x y z
N MET A 1 -12.26 -12.40 -0.65
CA MET A 1 -12.34 -10.93 -0.64
C MET A 1 -12.61 -10.55 0.80
N SER A 2 -11.69 -9.84 1.43
CA SER A 2 -11.76 -9.50 2.85
C SER A 2 -11.84 -7.99 2.98
N LEU A 3 -12.72 -7.48 3.85
CA LEU A 3 -12.73 -6.06 4.21
C LEU A 3 -11.46 -5.76 5.01
N VAL A 4 -10.70 -4.76 4.60
CA VAL A 4 -9.46 -4.33 5.27
C VAL A 4 -9.73 -3.07 6.10
N LYS A 5 -10.37 -2.08 5.48
CA LYS A 5 -10.76 -0.82 6.12
C LYS A 5 -12.08 -0.33 5.54
N LYS A 6 -12.85 0.42 6.32
CA LYS A 6 -14.03 1.16 5.86
C LYS A 6 -14.00 2.55 6.48
N THR A 7 -14.08 3.57 5.65
CA THR A 7 -14.17 4.99 6.01
C THR A 7 -15.59 5.50 5.71
N ALA A 8 -15.83 6.79 5.93
CA ALA A 8 -17.10 7.44 5.61
C ALA A 8 -17.32 7.69 4.11
N GLU A 9 -16.30 7.54 3.27
CA GLU A 9 -16.36 7.80 1.83
C GLU A 9 -16.14 6.53 1.00
N TYR A 10 -15.28 5.62 1.48
CA TYR A 10 -14.85 4.43 0.76
C TYR A 10 -14.63 3.22 1.68
N LYS A 11 -14.46 2.05 1.05
CA LYS A 11 -14.08 0.80 1.69
C LYS A 11 -12.95 0.16 0.89
N ILE A 12 -11.96 -0.37 1.60
CA ILE A 12 -10.80 -1.04 1.05
C ILE A 12 -10.97 -2.53 1.27
N VAL A 13 -10.93 -3.30 0.18
CA VAL A 13 -11.07 -4.76 0.20
C VAL A 13 -9.83 -5.41 -0.38
N LYS A 14 -9.28 -6.40 0.32
CA LYS A 14 -8.23 -7.28 -0.20
C LYS A 14 -8.88 -8.36 -1.04
N ARG A 15 -8.50 -8.45 -2.31
CA ARG A 15 -8.98 -9.48 -3.24
C ARG A 15 -8.24 -10.81 -3.02
N LYS A 16 -8.60 -11.86 -3.78
CA LYS A 16 -7.92 -13.18 -3.71
C LYS A 16 -6.52 -13.16 -4.35
N ASP A 17 -6.26 -12.21 -5.24
CA ASP A 17 -4.98 -11.98 -5.91
C ASP A 17 -4.08 -11.00 -5.13
N ASP A 18 -4.18 -11.01 -3.80
CA ASP A 18 -3.54 -10.14 -2.79
C ASP A 18 -3.66 -8.60 -2.97
N ARG A 19 -4.14 -8.13 -4.12
CA ARG A 19 -4.32 -6.71 -4.44
C ARG A 19 -5.48 -6.08 -3.67
N TYR A 20 -5.26 -4.84 -3.24
CA TYR A 20 -6.33 -3.99 -2.70
C TYR A 20 -7.17 -3.38 -3.82
N ALA A 21 -8.48 -3.36 -3.62
CA ALA A 21 -9.44 -2.58 -4.38
C ALA A 21 -10.12 -1.58 -3.44
N VAL A 22 -10.31 -0.37 -3.93
CA VAL A 22 -11.03 0.69 -3.21
C VAL A 22 -12.40 0.83 -3.89
N THR A 23 -13.45 0.92 -3.09
CA THR A 23 -14.84 1.12 -3.57
C THR A 23 -15.49 2.22 -2.75
N THR A 24 -16.26 3.10 -3.37
CA THR A 24 -17.08 4.09 -2.66
C THR A 24 -18.16 3.42 -1.80
N LEU A 25 -18.79 4.17 -0.90
CA LEU A 25 -19.99 3.68 -0.20
C LEU A 25 -21.12 3.25 -1.17
N ALA A 26 -21.26 3.93 -2.31
CA ALA A 26 -22.21 3.58 -3.37
C ALA A 26 -21.87 2.27 -4.11
N GLY A 27 -20.71 1.67 -3.86
CA GLY A 27 -20.25 0.43 -4.51
C GLY A 27 -19.44 0.64 -5.80
N ASN A 28 -19.27 1.89 -6.24
CA ASN A 28 -18.47 2.20 -7.44
C ASN A 28 -16.97 2.00 -7.14
N PRO A 29 -16.19 1.33 -7.99
CA PRO A 29 -14.76 1.14 -7.78
C PRO A 29 -13.98 2.45 -8.03
N ILE A 30 -13.11 2.81 -7.09
CA ILE A 30 -12.16 3.91 -7.25
C ILE A 30 -10.89 3.36 -7.91
N ASN A 31 -10.46 3.99 -9.00
CA ASN A 31 -9.32 3.59 -9.84
C ASN A 31 -8.36 4.76 -10.07
N GLY A 32 -7.20 4.51 -10.70
CA GLY A 32 -6.23 5.55 -11.02
C GLY A 32 -5.56 6.18 -9.79
N GLU A 33 -5.31 7.49 -9.85
CA GLU A 33 -4.60 8.22 -8.80
C GLU A 33 -5.32 8.24 -7.45
N GLU A 34 -6.65 8.40 -7.44
CA GLU A 34 -7.41 8.42 -6.18
C GLU A 34 -7.24 7.11 -5.41
N LYS A 35 -7.25 5.99 -6.12
CA LYS A 35 -6.97 4.67 -5.55
C LYS A 35 -5.56 4.62 -4.95
N ALA A 36 -4.56 5.17 -5.65
CA ALA A 36 -3.18 5.20 -5.16
C ALA A 36 -3.05 6.07 -3.90
N LYS A 37 -3.62 7.28 -3.91
CA LYS A 37 -3.63 8.23 -2.78
C LYS A 37 -4.29 7.61 -1.53
N ILE A 38 -5.44 6.96 -1.69
CA ILE A 38 -6.16 6.28 -0.59
C ILE A 38 -5.33 5.12 -0.02
N LEU A 39 -4.74 4.28 -0.88
CA LEU A 39 -3.94 3.14 -0.42
C LEU A 39 -2.59 3.57 0.20
N ALA A 40 -2.06 4.73 -0.19
CA ALA A 40 -0.87 5.35 0.39
C ALA A 40 -1.15 5.92 1.79
N ALA A 41 -2.23 6.70 1.93
CA ALA A 41 -2.61 7.35 3.19
C ALA A 41 -2.94 6.34 4.31
N GLU A 42 -3.41 5.15 3.93
CA GLU A 42 -3.72 4.04 4.83
C GLU A 42 -2.54 3.05 5.01
N GLU A 43 -1.38 3.32 4.42
CA GLU A 43 -0.16 2.49 4.40
C GLU A 43 -0.34 1.04 3.89
N LEU A 44 -1.52 0.71 3.34
CA LEU A 44 -1.87 -0.62 2.87
C LEU A 44 -1.09 -1.05 1.63
N ILE A 45 -0.70 -0.08 0.79
CA ILE A 45 0.42 -0.29 -0.13
C ILE A 45 1.62 0.45 0.42
N LYS A 46 2.76 -0.23 0.45
CA LYS A 46 4.05 0.45 0.46
C LYS A 46 4.23 1.05 -0.93
N LEU A 47 3.64 2.23 -1.11
CA LEU A 47 4.00 3.12 -2.19
C LEU A 47 5.48 3.40 -1.92
N THR A 48 6.35 2.76 -2.69
CA THR A 48 7.77 3.10 -2.70
C THR A 48 7.81 4.53 -3.23
N ALA A 49 7.79 5.49 -2.31
CA ALA A 49 8.31 6.82 -2.58
C ALA A 49 9.64 6.62 -3.32
N PRO A 50 9.95 7.41 -4.36
CA PRO A 50 11.28 7.36 -4.96
C PRO A 50 12.25 7.49 -3.79
N ARG A 51 13.05 6.44 -3.56
CA ARG A 51 13.95 6.37 -2.41
C ARG A 51 14.70 7.69 -2.40
N PRO A 52 14.69 8.46 -1.29
CA PRO A 52 15.57 9.61 -1.20
C PRO A 52 16.96 9.15 -1.65
N ALA A 53 17.66 9.98 -2.39
CA ALA A 53 19.08 9.77 -2.61
C ALA A 53 19.80 10.10 -1.29
N GLU A 54 19.54 9.29 -0.26
CA GLU A 54 20.36 9.17 0.93
C GLU A 54 21.63 8.45 0.50
N GLU A 55 22.52 9.28 -0.04
CA GLU A 55 23.94 9.02 -0.22
C GLU A 55 24.59 8.97 1.17
N GLU A 56 24.35 7.88 1.91
CA GLU A 56 25.20 7.43 3.02
C GLU A 56 25.01 5.92 3.27
N ALA A 57 25.88 5.13 2.64
CA ALA A 57 26.37 3.86 3.19
C ALA A 57 27.48 4.18 4.23
N PRO A 58 27.91 3.28 5.14
CA PRO A 58 27.86 1.80 5.04
C PRO A 58 27.57 1.02 6.36
N ALA A 59 27.65 -0.32 6.28
CA ALA A 59 28.04 -1.26 7.37
C ALA A 59 27.14 -1.35 8.62
N GLU A 60 27.19 -2.37 9.50
CA GLU A 60 27.82 -3.70 9.60
C GLU A 60 26.99 -4.47 10.66
N ASP A 61 26.86 -5.80 10.71
CA ASP A 61 27.05 -6.93 9.76
C ASP A 61 26.42 -8.20 10.39
N GLU A 62 26.20 -9.27 9.62
CA GLU A 62 26.30 -10.64 10.17
C GLU A 62 26.83 -11.64 9.13
N ALA A 63 28.15 -11.85 9.15
CA ALA A 63 28.84 -12.89 8.40
C ALA A 63 28.95 -14.23 9.16
N ALA A 64 28.45 -15.32 8.56
CA ALA A 64 28.95 -16.70 8.69
C ALA A 64 28.23 -17.56 7.62
N ALA A 65 28.85 -18.31 6.71
CA ALA A 65 30.02 -19.20 6.79
C ALA A 65 29.77 -20.50 7.57
N GLU A 66 29.08 -21.45 6.92
CA GLU A 66 29.53 -22.87 6.82
C GLU A 66 29.06 -23.47 5.48
#